data_AF-A0A2N5IZI2-F1
#
_entry.id   AF-A0A2N5IZI2-F1
#
_cell.length_a   1.000
_cell.length_b   1.000
_cell.length_c   1.000
_cell.angle_alpha   90.00
_cell.angle_beta   90.00
_cell.angle_gamma   90.00
#
_symmetry.space_group_name_H-M   'P 1'
#
loop_
_entity.id
_entity.type
_entity.pdbx_description
1 polymer ?
#
loop_
_entity_poly.entity_id
_entity_poly.type
_entity_poly.pdbx_seq_one_letter_code
_entity_poly.pdbx_strand_id
1 'polypeptide(L)'
;MTSTEFEAFMQQLEQAQKGLAQARKELDELHANNEPRLNEHHEEVVKARRAGQMGKAWQTLQSRIDLGKTCEMDIFNGIDKSPEAREVRADLVRNMTKVRDDLDAMDPEEETKQDYLQAIESVAKLQAMEDGMRKDV
;
A
#
# COMPACT_ATOMS: atom_id res chain seq x y z
N MET A 1 -39.51 -27.08 5.12
CA MET A 1 -39.09 -26.07 4.13
C MET A 1 -40.08 -26.14 3.00
N THR A 2 -40.89 -25.08 2.85
CA THR A 2 -41.87 -24.99 1.76
C THR A 2 -41.13 -24.62 0.47
N SER A 3 -41.63 -25.05 -0.70
CA SER A 3 -41.02 -24.78 -2.02
C SER A 3 -40.64 -23.30 -2.19
N THR A 4 -41.47 -22.42 -1.63
CA THR A 4 -41.34 -20.97 -1.70
C THR A 4 -40.12 -20.42 -0.96
N GLU A 5 -39.74 -20.99 0.19
CA GLU A 5 -38.54 -20.57 0.93
C GLU A 5 -37.26 -20.95 0.17
N PHE A 6 -37.27 -22.13 -0.45
CA PHE A 6 -36.15 -22.61 -1.28
C PHE A 6 -36.02 -21.79 -2.58
N GLU A 7 -37.13 -21.48 -3.23
CA GLU A 7 -37.16 -20.61 -4.42
C GLU A 7 -36.64 -19.20 -4.11
N ALA A 8 -37.04 -18.61 -2.97
CA ALA A 8 -36.55 -17.31 -2.53
C ALA A 8 -35.04 -17.33 -2.27
N PHE A 9 -34.54 -18.38 -1.62
CA PHE A 9 -33.10 -18.57 -1.39
C PHE A 9 -32.32 -18.71 -2.71
N MET A 10 -32.81 -19.49 -3.66
CA MET A 10 -32.17 -19.65 -4.97
C MET A 10 -32.14 -18.35 -5.77
N GLN A 11 -33.20 -17.54 -5.70
CA GLN A 11 -33.22 -16.20 -6.32
C GLN A 11 -32.19 -15.26 -5.67
N GLN A 12 -32.07 -15.29 -4.34
CA GLN A 12 -31.07 -14.49 -3.63
C GLN A 12 -29.64 -14.92 -3.99
N LEU A 13 -29.41 -16.22 -4.14
CA LEU A 13 -28.11 -16.77 -4.52
C LEU A 13 -27.75 -16.40 -5.97
N GLU A 14 -28.70 -16.43 -6.90
CA GLU A 14 -28.51 -15.97 -8.27
C GLU A 14 -28.20 -14.46 -8.33
N GLN A 15 -28.91 -13.64 -7.54
CA GLN A 15 -28.63 -12.20 -7.43
C GLN A 15 -27.23 -11.93 -6.86
N ALA A 16 -26.82 -12.67 -5.83
CA ALA A 16 -25.48 -12.55 -5.26
C ALA A 16 -24.39 -12.93 -6.26
N GLN A 17 -24.59 -14.00 -7.05
CA GLN A 17 -23.65 -14.39 -8.11
C GLN A 17 -23.54 -13.33 -9.20
N LYS A 18 -24.67 -12.75 -9.63
CA LYS A 18 -24.68 -11.65 -10.61
C LYS A 18 -23.96 -10.41 -10.07
N GLY A 19 -24.21 -10.05 -8.81
CA GLY A 19 -23.51 -8.95 -8.15
C GLY A 19 -22.00 -9.17 -8.08
N LEU A 20 -21.56 -10.39 -7.74
CA LEU A 20 -20.14 -10.74 -7.67
C LEU A 20 -19.48 -10.70 -9.06
N ALA A 21 -20.16 -11.17 -10.10
CA ALA A 21 -19.67 -11.10 -11.48
C ALA A 21 -19.54 -9.65 -11.97
N GLN A 22 -20.50 -8.79 -11.63
CA GLN A 22 -20.46 -7.38 -11.96
C GLN A 22 -19.32 -6.66 -11.22
N ALA A 23 -19.17 -6.89 -9.91
CA ALA A 23 -18.07 -6.33 -9.13
C ALA A 23 -16.69 -6.78 -9.62
N ARG A 24 -16.56 -8.06 -10.02
CA ARG A 24 -15.35 -8.60 -10.66
C ARG A 24 -15.00 -7.81 -11.92
N LYS A 25 -15.99 -7.57 -12.78
CA LYS A 25 -15.82 -6.84 -14.02
C LYS A 25 -15.41 -5.38 -13.78
N GLU A 26 -16.07 -4.71 -12.85
CA GLU A 26 -15.74 -3.32 -12.46
C GLU A 26 -14.32 -3.23 -11.90
N LEU A 27 -13.91 -4.21 -11.08
CA LEU A 27 -12.55 -4.30 -10.58
C LEU A 27 -11.55 -4.49 -11.74
N ASP A 28 -11.79 -5.43 -12.64
CA ASP A 28 -10.92 -5.68 -13.79
C ASP A 28 -10.77 -4.43 -14.68
N GLU A 29 -11.87 -3.70 -14.91
CA GLU A 29 -11.86 -2.43 -15.66
C GLU A 29 -11.08 -1.32 -14.91
N LEU A 30 -11.26 -1.21 -13.59
CA LEU A 30 -10.53 -0.27 -12.76
C LEU A 30 -9.02 -0.57 -12.77
N HIS A 31 -8.63 -1.84 -12.67
CA HIS A 31 -7.24 -2.26 -12.78
C HIS A 31 -6.66 -1.92 -14.15
N ALA A 32 -7.34 -2.29 -15.24
CA ALA A 32 -6.88 -2.02 -16.60
C ALA A 32 -6.70 -0.52 -16.89
N ASN A 33 -7.59 0.32 -16.36
CA ASN A 33 -7.51 1.77 -16.56
C ASN A 33 -6.39 2.42 -15.71
N ASN A 34 -6.09 1.86 -14.54
CA ASN A 34 -5.08 2.43 -13.64
C ASN A 34 -3.67 1.88 -13.89
N GLU A 35 -3.53 0.67 -14.45
CA GLU A 35 -2.25 0.01 -14.69
C GLU A 35 -1.26 0.86 -15.52
N PRO A 36 -1.65 1.53 -16.62
CA PRO A 36 -0.73 2.38 -17.37
C PRO A 36 -0.17 3.52 -16.53
N ARG A 37 -1.04 4.20 -15.78
CA ARG A 37 -0.66 5.31 -14.90
C ARG A 37 0.26 4.84 -13.77
N LEU A 38 -0.01 3.67 -13.20
CA LEU A 38 0.83 3.07 -12.16
C LEU A 38 2.21 2.69 -12.70
N ASN A 39 2.27 2.14 -13.91
CA ASN A 39 3.53 1.80 -14.57
C ASN A 39 4.36 3.04 -14.92
N GLU A 40 3.74 4.07 -15.50
CA GLU A 40 4.40 5.35 -15.80
C GLU A 40 5.00 5.96 -14.53
N HIS A 41 4.20 6.05 -13.46
CA HIS A 41 4.67 6.56 -12.18
C HIS A 41 5.81 5.71 -11.60
N HIS A 42 5.71 4.38 -11.69
CA HIS A 42 6.76 3.48 -11.24
C HIS A 42 8.08 3.73 -12.00
N GLU A 43 8.03 3.91 -13.32
CA GLU A 43 9.22 4.22 -14.12
C GLU A 43 9.86 5.56 -13.72
N GLU A 44 9.05 6.58 -13.46
CA GLU A 44 9.54 7.89 -12.99
C GLU A 44 10.26 7.76 -11.65
N VAL A 45 9.66 7.03 -10.70
CA VAL A 45 10.27 6.75 -9.40
C VAL A 45 11.59 6.02 -9.56
N VAL A 46 11.64 4.98 -10.39
CA VAL A 46 12.88 4.23 -10.67
C VAL A 46 13.96 5.15 -11.26
N LYS A 47 13.61 6.02 -12.22
CA LYS A 47 14.54 7.00 -12.80
C LYS A 47 15.07 7.97 -11.73
N ALA A 48 14.18 8.51 -10.90
CA ALA A 48 14.55 9.42 -9.82
C ALA A 48 15.49 8.77 -8.79
N ARG A 49 15.24 7.52 -8.41
CA ARG A 49 16.11 6.75 -7.51
C ARG A 49 17.48 6.49 -8.13
N ARG A 50 17.54 6.06 -9.40
CA ARG A 50 18.82 5.87 -10.12
C ARG A 50 19.62 7.17 -10.22
N ALA A 51 18.95 8.30 -10.43
CA ALA A 51 19.55 9.63 -10.46
C ALA A 51 19.95 10.15 -9.07
N GLY A 52 19.60 9.45 -7.98
CA GLY A 52 19.89 9.88 -6.61
C GLY A 52 19.01 11.01 -6.08
N GLN A 53 17.95 11.37 -6.81
CA GLN A 53 17.03 12.46 -6.43
C GLN A 53 16.20 12.10 -5.19
N MET A 54 16.05 10.81 -4.89
CA MET A 54 15.39 10.31 -3.68
C MET A 54 16.37 9.99 -2.54
N GLY A 55 17.62 10.44 -2.65
CA GLY A 55 18.67 10.19 -1.67
C GLY A 55 19.52 8.96 -1.97
N LYS A 56 20.66 8.87 -1.27
CA LYS A 56 21.70 7.88 -1.54
C LYS A 56 21.28 6.46 -1.16
N ALA A 57 20.54 6.29 -0.07
CA ALA A 57 20.03 4.97 0.33
C ALA A 57 19.13 4.37 -0.74
N TRP A 58 18.17 5.15 -1.27
CA TRP A 58 17.31 4.73 -2.37
C TRP A 58 18.07 4.45 -3.67
N GLN A 59 19.11 5.22 -3.99
CA GLN A 59 19.95 4.95 -5.17
C GLN A 59 20.67 3.59 -5.07
N THR A 60 21.24 3.28 -3.90
CA THR A 60 21.88 2.00 -3.63
C THR A 60 20.87 0.85 -3.67
N LEU A 61 19.70 1.01 -3.04
CA LEU A 61 18.64 0.01 -3.06
C LEU A 61 18.10 -0.22 -4.48
N GLN A 62 17.91 0.83 -5.27
CA GLN A 62 17.47 0.69 -6.66
C GLN A 62 18.47 -0.11 -7.49
N SER A 63 19.78 0.13 -7.29
CA SER A 63 20.81 -0.68 -7.95
C SER A 63 20.74 -2.16 -7.54
N ARG A 64 20.35 -2.46 -6.30
CA ARG A 64 20.17 -3.85 -5.82
C ARG A 64 18.88 -4.48 -6.35
N ILE A 65 17.80 -3.71 -6.47
CA ILE A 65 16.54 -4.11 -7.10
C ILE A 65 16.77 -4.45 -8.57
N ASP A 66 17.49 -3.58 -9.30
CA ASP A 66 17.84 -3.78 -10.71
C ASP A 66 18.66 -5.07 -10.93
N LEU A 67 19.46 -5.46 -9.93
CA LEU A 67 20.25 -6.71 -9.92
C LEU A 67 19.49 -7.92 -9.36
N GLY A 68 18.22 -7.78 -8.97
CA GLY A 68 17.41 -8.83 -8.37
C GLY A 68 17.89 -9.30 -6.99
N LYS A 69 18.68 -8.48 -6.28
CA LYS A 69 19.24 -8.81 -4.95
C LYS A 69 18.27 -8.52 -3.80
N THR A 70 17.22 -7.76 -4.07
CA THR A 70 16.12 -7.43 -3.14
C THR A 70 14.95 -6.88 -3.95
N CYS A 71 13.81 -6.64 -3.30
CA CYS A 71 12.68 -5.94 -3.87
C CYS A 71 12.11 -4.91 -2.88
N GLU A 72 11.22 -4.02 -3.34
CA GLU A 72 10.56 -3.03 -2.48
C GLU A 72 9.83 -3.68 -1.29
N MET A 73 9.16 -4.82 -1.53
CA MET A 73 8.48 -5.56 -0.48
C MET A 73 9.45 -6.10 0.58
N ASP A 74 10.62 -6.58 0.18
CA ASP A 74 11.64 -7.02 1.13
C ASP A 74 12.15 -5.86 1.99
N ILE A 75 12.30 -4.68 1.38
CA ILE A 75 12.71 -3.46 2.08
C ILE A 75 11.65 -3.06 3.11
N PHE A 76 10.38 -2.95 2.71
CA PHE A 76 9.30 -2.51 3.59
C PHE A 76 8.95 -3.52 4.68
N ASN A 77 8.92 -4.81 4.36
CA ASN A 77 8.68 -5.88 5.34
C ASN A 77 9.89 -6.15 6.24
N GLY A 78 10.98 -5.40 6.06
CA GLY A 78 12.19 -5.54 6.85
C GLY A 78 12.93 -6.85 6.62
N ILE A 79 12.66 -7.59 5.53
CA ILE A 79 13.44 -8.76 5.12
C ILE A 79 14.83 -8.32 4.67
N ASP A 80 14.92 -7.20 3.95
CA ASP A 80 16.20 -6.54 3.67
C ASP A 80 16.72 -5.85 4.95
N LYS A 81 17.75 -6.47 5.53
CA LYS A 81 18.42 -6.02 6.75
C LYS A 81 19.57 -5.04 6.49
N SER A 82 19.83 -4.64 5.24
CA SER A 82 20.89 -3.69 4.91
C SER A 82 20.72 -2.33 5.61
N PRO A 83 21.82 -1.59 5.84
CA PRO A 83 21.75 -0.23 6.39
C PRO A 83 20.85 0.70 5.57
N GLU A 84 20.90 0.62 4.24
CA GLU A 84 20.11 1.47 3.36
C GLU A 84 18.61 1.18 3.48
N ALA A 85 18.23 -0.10 3.59
CA ALA A 85 16.83 -0.47 3.79
C ALA A 85 16.29 0.02 5.15
N ARG A 86 17.11 -0.02 6.20
CA ARG A 86 16.75 0.53 7.51
C ARG A 86 16.60 2.06 7.47
N GLU A 87 17.52 2.74 6.79
CA GLU A 87 17.47 4.20 6.60
C GLU A 87 16.18 4.61 5.89
N VAL A 88 15.85 3.96 4.77
CA VAL A 88 14.61 4.19 4.03
C VAL A 88 13.36 3.97 4.88
N ARG A 89 13.31 2.90 5.69
CA ARG A 89 12.19 2.66 6.60
C ARG A 89 12.10 3.73 7.70
N ALA A 90 13.24 4.14 8.26
CA ALA A 90 13.27 5.21 9.26
C ALA A 90 12.81 6.56 8.66
N ASP A 91 13.19 6.86 7.43
CA ASP A 91 12.74 8.06 6.70
C ASP A 91 11.23 8.04 6.46
N LEU A 92 10.68 6.88 6.08
CA LEU A 92 9.25 6.69 5.94
C LEU A 92 8.52 6.99 7.26
N VAL A 93 9.01 6.44 8.38
CA VAL A 93 8.44 6.71 9.72
C VAL A 93 8.47 8.21 10.03
N ARG A 94 9.61 8.87 9.85
CA ARG A 94 9.76 10.30 10.13
C ARG A 94 8.84 11.17 9.29
N ASN A 95 8.75 10.88 7.99
CA ASN A 95 7.86 11.60 7.09
C ASN A 95 6.39 11.44 7.50
N MET A 96 5.99 10.25 7.94
CA MET A 96 4.63 10.00 8.42
C MET A 96 4.31 10.71 9.74
N THR A 97 5.27 10.80 10.66
CA THR A 97 5.11 11.60 11.88
C THR A 97 4.89 13.08 11.54
N LYS A 98 5.69 13.62 10.61
CA LYS A 98 5.54 15.00 10.16
C LYS A 98 4.17 15.23 9.50
N VAL A 99 3.77 14.32 8.62
CA VAL A 99 2.45 14.27 7.97
C VAL A 99 1.33 14.31 9.01
N ARG A 100 1.42 13.54 10.10
CA ARG A 100 0.45 13.58 11.21
C ARG A 100 0.43 14.94 11.91
N ASP A 101 1.60 15.46 12.27
CA ASP A 101 1.70 16.72 13.00
C ASP A 101 1.20 17.91 12.15
N ASP A 102 1.49 17.90 10.84
CA ASP A 102 0.97 18.88 9.87
C ASP A 102 -0.57 18.81 9.79
N LEU A 103 -1.18 17.62 9.87
CA LEU A 103 -2.63 17.46 9.89
C LEU A 103 -3.27 17.97 11.19
N ASP A 104 -2.67 17.65 12.34
CA ASP A 104 -3.19 18.11 13.64
C ASP A 104 -3.17 19.64 13.75
N ALA A 105 -2.29 20.30 12.99
CA ALA A 105 -2.19 21.75 12.87
C ALA A 105 -3.12 22.37 11.78
N MET A 106 -3.67 21.56 10.86
CA MET A 106 -4.68 22.02 9.91
C MET A 106 -6.05 22.08 10.60
N ASP A 107 -6.88 23.07 10.23
CA ASP A 107 -8.30 23.15 10.61
C ASP A 107 -9.14 22.59 9.45
N PRO A 108 -9.51 21.29 9.45
CA PRO A 108 -10.05 20.63 8.26
C PRO A 108 -11.57 20.52 8.35
N GLU A 109 -12.24 20.50 7.20
CA GLU A 109 -13.54 19.83 7.08
C GLU A 109 -13.34 18.34 7.43
N GLU A 110 -14.20 17.78 8.30
CA GLU A 110 -13.99 16.47 8.97
C GLU A 110 -13.60 15.32 8.04
N GLU A 111 -14.15 15.28 6.82
CA GLU A 111 -13.94 14.21 5.84
C GLU A 111 -12.48 14.11 5.38
N THR A 112 -11.80 15.27 5.18
CA THR A 112 -10.39 15.29 4.75
C THR A 112 -9.45 14.81 5.87
N LYS A 113 -9.82 15.06 7.12
CA LYS A 113 -9.07 14.60 8.29
C LYS A 113 -9.16 13.08 8.43
N GLN A 114 -10.32 12.51 8.14
CA GLN A 114 -10.61 11.09 8.37
C GLN A 114 -9.87 10.17 7.39
N ASP A 115 -9.87 10.49 6.09
CA ASP A 115 -9.14 9.73 5.06
C ASP A 115 -7.64 9.70 5.33
N TYR A 116 -7.10 10.82 5.80
CA TYR A 116 -5.68 10.96 6.08
C TYR A 116 -5.25 10.27 7.38
N LEU A 117 -6.09 10.31 8.42
CA LEU A 117 -5.86 9.52 9.65
C LEU A 117 -5.85 8.02 9.37
N GLN A 118 -6.72 7.52 8.50
CA GLN A 118 -6.69 6.12 8.06
C GLN A 118 -5.38 5.77 7.34
N ALA A 119 -4.86 6.65 6.48
CA ALA A 119 -3.57 6.45 5.84
C ALA A 119 -2.43 6.36 6.86
N ILE A 120 -2.40 7.22 7.88
CA ILE A 120 -1.41 7.17 8.97
C ILE A 120 -1.54 5.87 9.79
N GLU A 121 -2.76 5.46 10.14
CA GLU A 121 -3.00 4.24 10.91
C GLU A 121 -2.55 2.98 10.14
N SER A 122 -2.75 2.96 8.83
CA SER A 122 -2.31 1.86 7.97
C SER A 122 -0.79 1.67 8.00
N VAL A 123 -0.02 2.77 8.05
CA VAL A 123 1.44 2.73 8.12
C VAL A 123 1.93 2.41 9.54
N ALA A 124 1.25 2.90 10.58
CA ALA A 124 1.55 2.53 11.97
C ALA A 124 1.38 1.01 12.21
N LYS A 125 0.39 0.38 11.57
CA LYS A 125 0.22 -1.08 11.60
C LYS A 125 1.41 -1.81 10.97
N LEU A 126 1.95 -1.31 9.87
CA LEU A 126 3.17 -1.87 9.26
C LEU A 126 4.38 -1.78 10.21
N GLN A 127 4.51 -0.68 10.97
CA GLN A 127 5.59 -0.51 11.96
C GLN A 127 5.45 -1.46 13.17
N ALA A 128 4.23 -1.66 13.68
CA ALA A 128 3.98 -2.58 14.78
C ALA A 128 4.33 -4.03 14.42
N MET A 129 4.14 -4.41 13.15
CA MET A 129 4.59 -5.71 12.62
C MET A 129 6.13 -5.81 12.62
N GLU A 130 6.85 -4.72 12.27
CA GLU A 130 8.32 -4.68 12.29
C GLU A 130 8.91 -4.82 13.71
N ASP A 131 8.32 -4.15 14.70
CA ASP A 131 8.79 -4.22 16.09
C ASP A 131 8.49 -5.56 16.76
N GLY A 132 7.40 -6.23 16.36
CA GLY A 132 7.13 -7.62 16.75
C GLY A 132 8.20 -8.57 16.22
N MET A 133 8.53 -8.46 14.93
CA MET A 133 9.57 -9.30 14.29
C MET A 133 10.98 -9.05 14.82
N ARG A 134 11.26 -7.88 15.43
CA ARG A 134 12.56 -7.58 16.05
C ARG A 134 12.76 -8.27 17.39
N LYS A 135 11.70 -8.76 18.04
CA LYS A 135 11.76 -9.49 19.32
C LYS A 135 12.01 -10.99 19.15
N ASP A 136 11.86 -11.51 17.93
CA ASP A 136 12.00 -12.93 17.60
C ASP A 136 13.39 -13.29 17.02
N VAL A 137 14.38 -12.39 17.14
CA VAL A 137 15.80 -12.58 16.80
C VAL A 137 16.65 -12.38 18.05
#